data_AF-A0A819Q2G0-F1
#
_entry.id   AF-A0A819Q2G0-F1
#
_cell.length_a   1.000
_cell.length_b   1.000
_cell.length_c   1.000
_cell.angle_alpha   90.00
_cell.angle_beta   90.00
_cell.angle_gamma   90.00
#
_symmetry.space_group_name_H-M   'P 1'
#
loop_
_entity.id
_entity.type
_entity.pdbx_description
1 polymer ?
#
loop_
_entity_poly.entity_id
_entity_poly.type
_entity_poly.pdbx_seq_one_letter_code
_entity_poly.pdbx_strand_id
1 'polypeptide(L)' 'MGSHLNNFWRYRGSLTTPPCTEGIIWTVFKTPITFHEHEISTFRKHIMLKNYRHPQ' A
#
# COMPACT_ATOMS: atom_id res chain seq x y z
N MET A 1 -4.05 23.14 -2.97
CA MET A 1 -3.39 22.11 -2.13
C MET A 1 -4.51 21.25 -1.53
N GLY A 2 -4.89 20.14 -2.19
CA GLY A 2 -6.09 19.36 -1.78
C GLY A 2 -6.73 18.50 -2.88
N SER A 3 -6.28 18.60 -4.13
CA SER A 3 -6.87 17.89 -5.28
C SER A 3 -6.52 16.39 -5.34
N HIS A 4 -5.35 15.99 -4.83
CA HIS A 4 -4.85 14.60 -4.97
C HIS A 4 -5.55 13.59 -4.05
N LEU A 5 -6.11 14.04 -2.92
CA LEU A 5 -6.79 13.15 -1.96
C LEU A 5 -8.17 12.68 -2.44
N ASN A 6 -8.72 13.32 -3.47
CA ASN A 6 -10.05 13.01 -4.00
C ASN A 6 -10.00 11.98 -5.14
N ASN A 7 -8.81 11.56 -5.60
CA ASN A 7 -8.65 10.61 -6.68
C ASN A 7 -8.11 9.27 -6.17
N PHE A 8 -9.03 8.36 -5.86
CA PHE A 8 -8.71 7.02 -5.33
C PHE A 8 -9.68 5.97 -5.85
N TRP A 9 -9.30 4.70 -5.70
CA TRP A 9 -10.22 3.57 -5.73
C TRP A 9 -10.59 3.19 -4.30
N ARG A 10 -11.86 2.83 -4.08
CA ARG A 10 -12.34 2.39 -2.77
C ARG A 10 -13.09 1.08 -2.92
N TYR A 11 -12.71 0.08 -2.13
CA TYR A 11 -13.34 -1.24 -2.15
C TYR A 11 -13.31 -1.88 -0.76
N ARG A 12 -14.26 -2.78 -0.53
CA ARG A 12 -14.28 -3.61 0.68
C ARG A 12 -13.38 -4.82 0.46
N GLY A 13 -12.50 -5.10 1.39
CA GLY A 13 -11.56 -6.22 1.37
C GLY A 13 -11.23 -6.68 2.79
N SER A 14 -9.99 -7.14 2.99
CA SER A 14 -9.51 -7.68 4.27
C SER A 14 -8.14 -7.14 4.66
N LEU A 15 -7.70 -7.47 5.87
CA LEU A 15 -6.30 -7.30 6.27
C LEU A 15 -5.38 -8.16 5.37
N THR A 16 -4.24 -7.59 4.97
CA THR A 16 -3.23 -8.32 4.16
C THR A 16 -2.33 -9.22 4.99
N THR A 17 -2.46 -9.16 6.32
CA THR A 17 -1.76 -10.01 7.29
C THR A 17 -2.78 -10.81 8.12
N PRO A 18 -2.40 -12.01 8.61
CA PRO A 18 -3.24 -12.76 9.55
C PRO A 18 -3.71 -11.87 10.71
N PRO A 19 -5.00 -11.97 11.12
CA PRO A 19 -5.96 -13.02 10.76
C PRO A 19 -6.77 -12.77 9.47
N CYS A 20 -6.37 -11.83 8.61
CA CYS A 20 -7.04 -11.56 7.33
C CYS A 20 -8.52 -11.15 7.49
N THR A 21 -8.87 -10.46 8.57
CA THR A 21 -10.25 -10.02 8.86
C THR A 21 -10.84 -9.22 7.71
N GLU A 22 -12.05 -9.60 7.28
CA GLU A 22 -12.81 -8.96 6.21
C GLU A 22 -13.59 -7.71 6.67
N GLY A 23 -14.21 -7.00 5.73
CA GLY A 23 -15.01 -5.81 6.00
C GLY A 23 -14.19 -4.50 6.03
N ILE A 24 -12.88 -4.59 5.82
CA ILE A 24 -11.98 -3.43 5.76
C ILE A 24 -12.25 -2.64 4.50
N ILE A 25 -12.40 -1.31 4.63
CA ILE A 25 -12.53 -0.45 3.46
C ILE A 25 -11.16 0.07 3.05
N TRP A 26 -10.63 -0.46 1.96
CA TRP A 26 -9.38 -0.01 1.36
C TRP A 26 -9.58 1.27 0.56
N THR A 27 -8.63 2.21 0.69
CA THR A 27 -8.55 3.42 -0.14
C THR A 27 -7.19 3.45 -0.79
N VAL A 28 -7.16 3.36 -2.11
CA VAL A 28 -5.92 3.32 -2.90
C VAL A 28 -5.85 4.59 -3.75
N PHE A 29 -4.94 5.51 -3.39
CA PHE A 29 -4.75 6.75 -4.13
C PHE A 29 -4.17 6.46 -5.53
N LYS A 30 -4.69 7.14 -6.55
CA LYS A 30 -4.25 6.92 -7.93
C LYS A 30 -2.91 7.58 -8.25
N THR A 31 -2.57 8.66 -7.56
CA THR A 31 -1.29 9.36 -7.73
C THR A 31 -0.27 8.79 -6.74
N PRO A 32 0.80 8.12 -7.21
CA PRO A 32 1.86 7.64 -6.34
C PRO A 32 2.73 8.80 -5.85
N ILE A 33 3.43 8.58 -4.73
CA ILE A 33 4.56 9.42 -4.31
C ILE A 33 5.87 8.82 -4.81
N THR A 34 6.86 9.67 -5.01
CA THR A 34 8.19 9.28 -5.50
C THR A 34 9.19 9.26 -4.36
N PHE A 35 10.08 8.26 -4.37
CA PHE A 35 11.24 8.15 -3.47
C PHE A 35 12.52 8.01 -4.29
N HIS A 36 13.66 8.32 -3.69
CA HIS A 36 14.94 8.05 -4.30
C HIS A 36 15.28 6.55 -4.26
N GLU A 37 16.00 6.09 -5.27
CA GLU A 37 16.34 4.67 -5.41
C GLU A 37 17.15 4.12 -4.22
N HIS A 38 18.07 4.92 -3.68
CA HIS A 38 18.89 4.51 -2.53
C HIS A 38 18.07 4.30 -1.25
N GLU A 39 16.97 5.06 -1.08
CA GLU A 39 16.04 4.91 0.05
C GLU A 39 15.28 3.59 -0.08
N ILE A 40 14.74 3.31 -1.28
CA ILE A 40 14.03 2.06 -1.58
C ILE A 40 14.97 0.86 -1.40
N SER A 41 16.21 0.95 -1.87
CA SER A 41 17.23 -0.09 -1.72
C SER A 41 17.54 -0.36 -0.24
N THR A 42 17.76 0.70 0.55
CA THR A 42 18.01 0.60 1.99
C THR A 42 16.84 -0.07 2.72
N PHE A 43 15.60 0.34 2.41
CA PHE A 43 14.40 -0.24 2.99
C PHE A 43 14.27 -1.74 2.68
N ARG A 44 14.46 -2.13 1.41
CA ARG A 44 14.39 -3.53 0.97
C ARG A 44 15.46 -4.41 1.64
N LYS A 45 16.66 -3.86 1.85
CA LYS A 45 17.80 -4.60 2.42
C LYS A 45 17.68 -4.80 3.93
N HIS A 46 17.20 -3.80 4.67
CA HIS A 46 17.29 -3.80 6.13
C HIS A 46 15.95 -3.91 6.87
N ILE A 47 14.83 -3.59 6.23
CA ILE A 47 13.53 -3.50 6.93
C ILE A 47 12.60 -4.64 6.49
N MET A 48 12.30 -4.76 5.19
CA MET A 48 11.37 -5.78 4.70
C MET A 48 11.76 -6.28 3.30
N LEU A 49 11.97 -7.59 3.18
CA LEU A 49 12.14 -8.26 1.89
C LEU A 49 10.86 -9.04 1.53
N LYS A 50 10.27 -8.75 0.37
CA LYS A 50 9.09 -9.46 -0.19
C LYS A 50 7.91 -9.62 0.81
N ASN A 51 7.67 -8.61 1.66
CA ASN A 51 6.55 -8.62 2.60
C ASN A 51 5.25 -8.11 1.96
N TYR A 52 4.79 -8.81 0.93
CA TYR A 52 3.51 -8.55 0.28
C TYR A 52 2.73 -9.85 0.11
N ARG A 53 1.40 -9.79 0.24
CA ARG A 53 0.50 -10.90 -0.08
C ARG A 53 0.17 -10.87 -1.57
N HIS A 54 0.03 -12.04 -2.20
CA HIS A 54 -0.45 -12.14 -3.57
C HIS A 54 -1.88 -11.56 -3.72
N PRO A 55 -2.23 -10.95 -4.87
CA PRO A 55 -3.61 -10.55 -5.17
C PRO A 55 -4.61 -11.71 -5.01
N GLN A 56 -5.87 -11.40 -4.72
CA GLN A 56 -6.96 -12.35 -4.51
C GLN A 56 -8.05 -12.13 -5.54
#